data_AF-A0A933HNF4-F1
#
_entry.id   AF-A0A933HNF4-F1
#
_cell.length_a   1.000
_cell.length_b   1.000
_cell.length_c   1.000
_cell.angle_alpha   90.00
_cell.angle_beta   90.00
_cell.angle_gamma   90.00
#
_symmetry.space_group_name_H-M   'P 1'
#
loop_
_entity.id
_entity.type
_entity.pdbx_description
1 polymer ?
#
loop_
_entity_poly.entity_id
_entity_poly.type
_entity_poly.pdbx_seq_one_letter_code
_entity_poly.pdbx_strand_id
1 'polypeptide(L)' 'MTPLATAMMKSWFDRANIPPLQELIDVTREGGGHLYACTTTMGVMGVREENLIEGVECRGAAAFLEFAAGADVSLFI' A
#
# COMPACT_ATOMS: atom_id res chain seq x y z
N MET A 1 8.55 13.04 -19.13
CA MET A 1 7.23 12.50 -19.51
C MET A 1 6.42 12.01 -18.32
N THR A 2 6.99 11.20 -17.42
CA THR A 2 6.28 10.68 -16.22
C THR A 2 5.61 11.75 -15.35
N PRO A 3 6.27 12.88 -15.01
CA PRO A 3 5.63 13.90 -14.15
C PRO A 3 4.39 14.55 -14.80
N LEU A 4 4.41 14.71 -16.13
CA LEU A 4 3.28 15.25 -16.88
C LEU A 4 2.10 14.28 -16.88
N ALA A 5 2.36 12.99 -17.11
CA ALA A 5 1.34 11.95 -17.05
C ALA A 5 0.73 11.84 -15.65
N THR A 6 1.55 11.88 -14.59
CA THR A 6 1.07 11.91 -13.20
C THR A 6 0.19 13.12 -12.93
N ALA A 7 0.55 14.31 -13.42
CA ALA A 7 -0.26 15.52 -13.25
C ALA A 7 -1.60 15.43 -13.98
N MET A 8 -1.62 14.90 -15.21
CA MET A 8 -2.86 14.66 -15.96
C MET A 8 -3.77 13.66 -15.25
N MET A 9 -3.22 12.57 -14.72
CA MET A 9 -3.99 11.57 -13.96
C MET A 9 -4.60 12.17 -12.68
N LYS A 10 -3.83 12.93 -11.91
CA LYS A 10 -4.34 13.64 -10.72
C LYS A 10 -5.51 14.57 -11.08
N SER A 11 -5.37 15.36 -12.15
CA SER A 11 -6.46 16.22 -12.63
C SER A 11 -7.71 15.44 -13.02
N TRP A 12 -7.58 14.22 -13.57
CA TRP A 12 -8.73 13.37 -13.89
C TRP A 12 -9.40 12.83 -12.63
N PHE A 13 -8.62 12.42 -11.63
CA PHE A 13 -9.12 11.96 -10.34
C PHE A 13 -9.87 13.07 -9.61
N ASP A 14 -9.29 14.28 -9.58
CA ASP A 14 -9.92 15.46 -8.96
C ASP A 14 -11.27 15.77 -9.62
N ARG A 15 -11.33 15.76 -10.96
CA ARG A 15 -12.59 15.98 -11.71
C ARG A 15 -13.63 14.88 -11.48
N ALA A 16 -13.20 13.66 -11.18
CA ALA A 16 -14.07 12.53 -10.86
C ALA A 16 -14.43 12.47 -9.36
N ASN A 17 -13.98 13.44 -8.55
CA ASN A 17 -14.10 13.43 -7.09
C ASN A 17 -13.55 12.15 -6.44
N ILE A 18 -12.46 11.60 -6.99
CA ILE A 18 -11.76 10.47 -6.38
C ILE A 18 -10.76 11.01 -5.37
N PRO A 19 -10.77 10.51 -4.12
CA PRO A 19 -9.83 10.93 -3.09
C PRO A 19 -8.36 10.72 -3.49
N PRO A 20 -7.44 11.55 -2.98
CA PRO A 20 -6.01 11.32 -3.14
C PRO A 20 -5.59 10.02 -2.43
N LEU A 21 -4.45 9.45 -2.85
CA LEU A 21 -3.92 8.19 -2.33
C LEU A 21 -3.83 8.14 -0.79
N GLN A 22 -3.43 9.23 -0.14
CA GLN A 22 -3.31 9.27 1.33
C GLN A 22 -4.67 9.04 2.01
N GLU A 23 -5.73 9.68 1.50
CA GLU A 23 -7.08 9.49 2.03
C GLU A 23 -7.60 8.08 1.74
N LEU A 24 -7.26 7.47 0.59
CA LEU A 24 -7.60 6.08 0.32
C LEU A 24 -6.90 5.09 1.26
N ILE A 25 -5.67 5.39 1.67
CA ILE A 25 -4.95 4.61 2.69
C ILE A 25 -5.66 4.73 4.03
N ASP A 26 -6.09 5.92 4.42
CA ASP A 26 -6.82 6.15 5.67
C ASP A 26 -8.17 5.43 5.67
N VAL A 27 -8.95 5.53 4.59
CA VAL A 27 -10.21 4.78 4.42
C VAL A 27 -9.99 3.28 4.53
N THR A 28 -8.88 2.76 3.99
CA THR A 28 -8.53 1.32 4.11
C THR A 28 -8.30 0.94 5.57
N ARG A 29 -7.59 1.77 6.33
CA ARG A 29 -7.29 1.53 7.75
C ARG A 29 -8.54 1.63 8.61
N GLU A 30 -9.38 2.64 8.38
CA GLU A 30 -10.68 2.82 9.04
C GLU A 30 -11.64 1.66 8.76
N GLY A 31 -11.56 1.07 7.56
CA GLY A 31 -12.30 -0.14 7.19
C GLY A 31 -11.77 -1.44 7.80
N GLY A 32 -10.75 -1.38 8.67
CA GLY A 32 -10.13 -2.56 9.29
C GLY A 32 -9.10 -3.26 8.41
N GLY A 33 -8.66 -2.63 7.31
CA GLY A 33 -7.58 -3.14 6.47
C GLY A 33 -6.23 -3.04 7.17
N HIS A 34 -5.44 -4.11 7.06
CA HIS A 34 -4.09 -4.18 7.61
C HIS A 34 -3.05 -3.94 6.54
N LEU A 35 -2.05 -3.11 6.85
CA LEU A 35 -0.94 -2.79 5.95
C LEU A 35 0.34 -3.48 6.44
N TYR A 36 1.00 -4.19 5.54
CA TYR A 36 2.22 -4.94 5.86
C TYR A 36 3.40 -4.49 4.99
N ALA A 37 4.56 -4.30 5.60
CA ALA A 37 5.81 -4.06 4.90
C ALA A 37 6.62 -5.36 4.80
N CYS A 38 6.99 -5.74 3.57
CA CYS A 38 7.80 -6.93 3.33
C CYS A 38 9.23 -6.73 3.84
N THR A 39 9.62 -7.49 4.87
CA THR A 39 10.94 -7.36 5.52
C THR A 39 12.12 -7.63 4.58
N THR A 40 11.98 -8.58 3.66
CA THR A 40 13.01 -8.84 2.64
C THR A 40 13.18 -7.64 1.73
N THR A 41 12.08 -7.05 1.24
CA THR A 41 12.13 -5.86 0.39
C THR A 41 12.71 -4.66 1.14
N MET A 42 12.32 -4.45 2.40
CA MET A 42 12.90 -3.40 3.24
C MET A 42 14.42 -3.52 3.35
N GLY A 43 14.93 -4.73 3.59
CA GLY A 43 16.37 -4.99 3.66
C GLY A 43 17.10 -4.72 2.33
N VAL A 44 16.50 -5.11 1.20
CA VAL A 44 17.05 -4.87 -0.14
C VAL A 44 17.05 -3.38 -0.50
N MET A 45 15.98 -2.65 -0.13
CA MET A 45 15.82 -1.24 -0.46
C MET A 45 16.42 -0.27 0.58
N GLY A 46 16.92 -0.78 1.71
CA GLY A 46 17.46 0.04 2.80
C GLY A 46 16.41 0.86 3.55
N VAL A 47 15.16 0.39 3.60
CA VAL A 47 14.04 1.07 4.27
C VAL A 47 13.97 0.63 5.73
N ARG A 48 13.88 1.57 6.66
CA ARG A 48 13.74 1.31 8.10
C ARG A 48 12.29 1.50 8.54
N GLU A 49 11.91 0.91 9.66
CA GLU A 49 10.53 1.00 10.20
C GLU A 49 10.09 2.46 10.42
N GLU A 50 10.99 3.33 10.86
CA GLU A 50 10.75 4.77 11.01
C GLU A 50 10.48 5.54 9.71
N ASN A 51 10.67 4.89 8.55
CA ASN A 51 10.32 5.46 7.25
C ASN A 51 8.91 5.05 6.79
N LEU A 52 8.27 4.15 7.51
CA LEU A 52 6.92 3.68 7.20
C LEU A 52 5.88 4.65 7.78
N ILE A 53 4.70 4.67 7.16
CA ILE A 53 3.55 5.34 7.76
C ILE A 53 3.13 4.61 9.03
N GLU A 54 2.49 5.33 9.94
CA GLU A 54 2.02 4.76 11.21
C GLU A 54 1.10 3.54 10.97
N GLY A 55 1.17 2.55 11.86
CA GLY A 55 0.30 1.36 11.84
C GLY A 55 0.62 0.33 10.77
N VAL A 56 1.72 0.46 10.03
CA VAL A 56 2.24 -0.61 9.17
C VAL A 56 3.02 -1.62 10.00
N GLU A 57 2.74 -2.90 9.78
CA GLU A 57 3.44 -3.99 10.46
C GLU A 57 4.46 -4.67 9.54
N CYS A 58 5.64 -5.00 10.07
CA CYS A 58 6.65 -5.72 9.30
C CYS A 58 6.36 -7.23 9.26
N ARG A 59 6.35 -7.81 8.07
CA ARG A 59 6.11 -9.25 7.84
C ARG A 59 6.99 -9.79 6.70
N GLY A 60 7.34 -11.06 6.81
CA GLY A 60 8.06 -11.78 5.74
C GLY A 60 7.11 -12.56 4.83
N ALA A 61 7.67 -13.16 3.77
CA ALA A 61 6.90 -13.94 2.79
C ALA A 61 6.13 -15.12 3.42
N ALA A 62 6.70 -15.80 4.42
CA ALA A 62 6.02 -16.91 5.10
C ALA A 62 4.71 -16.47 5.77
N ALA A 63 4.73 -15.34 6.48
CA ALA A 63 3.54 -14.78 7.13
C ALA A 63 2.48 -14.34 6.11
N PHE A 64 2.89 -13.81 4.95
CA PHE A 64 1.96 -13.52 3.86
C PHE A 64 1.32 -14.80 3.31
N LEU A 65 2.09 -15.87 3.11
CA LEU A 65 1.56 -17.14 2.60
C LEU A 65 0.59 -17.80 3.58
N GLU A 66 0.85 -17.72 4.89
CA GLU A 66 -0.08 -18.20 5.93
C GLU A 66 -1.40 -17.43 5.89
N PHE A 67 -1.35 -16.10 5.74
CA PHE A 67 -2.56 -15.28 5.57
C PHE A 67 -3.29 -15.60 4.26
N ALA A 68 -2.56 -15.65 3.14
CA ALA A 68 -3.13 -15.87 1.81
C ALA A 68 -3.75 -17.26 1.66
N ALA A 69 -3.24 -18.28 2.37
CA ALA A 69 -3.80 -19.63 2.38
C ALA A 69 -5.25 -19.67 2.91
N GLY A 70 -5.64 -18.72 3.77
CA GLY A 70 -7.00 -18.58 4.29
C GLY A 70 -7.85 -17.54 3.56
N ALA A 71 -7.30 -16.82 2.58
CA ALA A 71 -8.03 -15.77 1.86
C ALA A 71 -8.84 -16.36 0.70
N ASP A 72 -10.10 -15.93 0.55
CA ASP A 72 -10.95 -16.33 -0.59
C ASP A 72 -10.37 -15.86 -1.93
N VAL A 73 -9.70 -14.69 -1.92
CA VAL A 73 -9.08 -14.08 -3.10
C VAL A 73 -7.73 -13.51 -2.72
N SER A 74 -6.70 -13.84 -3.51
CA SER A 74 -5.37 -13.26 -3.43
C SER A 74 -4.97 -12.67 -4.79
N LEU A 75 -4.52 -11.42 -4.80
CA LEU A 75 -4.13 -10.69 -6.01
C LEU A 75 -2.64 -10.31 -5.95
N PHE A 76 -1.98 -10.27 -7.11
CA PHE A 76 -0.65 -9.70 -7.29
C PHE A 76 -0.77 -8.53 -8.27
N ILE A 77 -0.50 -7.31 -7.79
CA ILE A 77 -0.75 -6.03 -8.49
C ILE A 77 0.57 -5.33 -8.78
#